data_AF-A0A2V5JCW2-F1
#
_entry.id   AF-A0A2V5JCW2-F1
#
_cell.length_a   1.000
_cell.length_b   1.000
_cell.length_c   1.000
_cell.angle_alpha   90.00
_cell.angle_beta   90.00
_cell.angle_gamma   90.00
#
_symmetry.space_group_name_H-M   'P 1'
#
loop_
_entity.id
_entity.type
_entity.pdbx_description
1 polymer ?
#
loop_
_entity_poly.entity_id
_entity_poly.type
_entity_poly.pdbx_seq_one_letter_code
_entity_poly.pdbx_strand_id
1 'polypeptide(L)' 'MGAATGAKLCEVEHVGMVVSGYAACRMQDGRYYEMHAGDLFYIGPGHDSWVVGDEPYVSLHFLGAERYAQPHP' A
#
# COMPACT_ATOMS: atom_id res chain seq x y z
N MET A 1 3.39 -2.50 -4.09
CA MET A 1 4.33 -3.65 -4.20
C MET A 1 3.52 -4.84 -4.68
N GLY A 2 3.90 -5.44 -5.81
CA GLY A 2 3.13 -6.43 -6.56
C GLY A 2 3.73 -6.55 -7.96
N ALA A 3 3.91 -5.41 -8.63
CA ALA A 3 4.67 -5.32 -9.88
C ALA A 3 6.15 -5.74 -9.74
N ALA A 4 6.81 -5.41 -8.63
CA ALA A 4 8.23 -5.73 -8.40
C ALA A 4 8.52 -7.24 -8.26
N THR A 5 7.53 -8.05 -7.91
CA THR A 5 7.67 -9.52 -7.71
C THR A 5 6.98 -10.34 -8.79
N GLY A 6 6.30 -9.70 -9.75
CA GLY A 6 5.47 -10.37 -10.76
C GLY A 6 4.15 -10.94 -10.20
N ALA A 7 3.86 -10.73 -8.92
CA ALA A 7 2.63 -11.16 -8.28
C ALA A 7 1.49 -10.16 -8.54
N LYS A 8 0.28 -10.67 -8.79
CA LYS A 8 -0.90 -9.82 -9.02
C LYS A 8 -1.38 -9.11 -7.75
N LEU A 9 -1.08 -9.65 -6.58
CA LEU A 9 -1.48 -9.13 -5.27
C LEU A 9 -0.31 -9.21 -4.29
N CYS A 10 -0.25 -8.24 -3.38
CA CYS A 10 0.67 -8.17 -2.25
C CYS A 10 0.13 -9.01 -1.08
N GLU A 11 0.99 -9.80 -0.44
CA GLU A 11 0.65 -10.59 0.75
C GLU A 11 1.22 -9.98 2.05
N VAL A 12 1.84 -8.81 1.97
CA VAL A 12 2.34 -8.10 3.15
C VAL A 12 1.17 -7.38 3.79
N GLU A 13 1.02 -7.49 5.10
CA GLU A 13 0.04 -6.67 5.84
C GLU A 13 0.63 -5.30 6.19
N HIS A 14 -0.20 -4.27 6.18
CA HIS A 14 0.22 -2.90 6.46
C HIS A 14 -0.69 -2.24 7.49
N VAL A 15 -0.07 -1.60 8.49
CA VAL A 15 -0.70 -0.58 9.33
C VAL A 15 0.08 0.70 9.13
N GLY A 16 -0.59 1.79 8.79
CA GLY A 16 0.09 3.03 8.46
C GLY A 16 -0.75 4.29 8.61
N MET A 17 -0.10 5.42 8.34
CA MET A 17 -0.71 6.75 8.29
C MET A 17 -0.31 7.44 6.99
N VAL A 18 -1.28 8.07 6.31
CA VAL A 18 -0.99 8.89 5.13
C VAL A 18 -0.51 10.27 5.57
N VAL A 19 0.65 10.67 5.07
CA VAL A 19 1.23 12.00 5.31
C VAL A 19 0.79 12.98 4.23
N SER A 20 0.79 12.57 2.95
CA SER A 20 0.37 13.39 1.82
C SER A 20 -0.12 12.55 0.64
N GLY A 21 -0.87 13.18 -0.25
CA GLY A 21 -1.38 12.57 -1.48
C GLY A 21 -2.63 11.70 -1.25
N TYR A 22 -2.92 10.85 -2.23
CA TYR A 22 -4.08 9.98 -2.27
C TYR A 22 -3.72 8.67 -2.94
N ALA A 23 -4.06 7.57 -2.28
CA ALA A 23 -3.93 6.23 -2.83
C ALA A 23 -5.22 5.44 -2.66
N ALA A 24 -5.35 4.42 -3.50
CA ALA A 24 -6.42 3.46 -3.43
C ALA A 24 -5.88 2.05 -3.26
N CYS A 25 -6.69 1.19 -2.68
CA CYS A 25 -6.40 -0.22 -2.50
C CYS A 25 -7.60 -1.07 -2.88
N ARG A 26 -7.35 -2.19 -3.57
CA ARG A 26 -8.37 -3.21 -3.86
C ARG A 26 -7.93 -4.55 -3.30
N MET A 27 -8.80 -5.14 -2.49
CA MET A 27 -8.61 -6.46 -1.92
C MET A 27 -9.03 -7.56 -2.90
N GLN A 28 -8.53 -8.77 -2.70
CA GLN A 28 -8.90 -9.96 -3.47
C GLN A 28 -10.42 -10.24 -3.43
N ASP A 29 -11.07 -9.97 -2.31
CA ASP A 29 -12.52 -10.14 -2.13
C ASP A 29 -13.37 -9.04 -2.78
N GLY A 30 -12.72 -8.07 -3.44
CA GLY A 30 -13.38 -6.99 -4.14
C GLY A 30 -13.62 -5.73 -3.31
N ARG A 31 -13.34 -5.73 -2.00
CA ARG A 31 -13.38 -4.48 -1.19
C ARG A 31 -12.40 -3.46 -1.75
N TYR A 32 -12.81 -2.19 -1.69
CA TYR A 32 -12.06 -1.05 -2.18
C TYR A 32 -11.93 -0.02 -1.07
N TYR A 33 -10.73 0.52 -0.91
CA TYR A 33 -10.41 1.53 0.09
C TYR A 33 -9.71 2.71 -0.56
N GLU A 34 -10.02 3.88 -0.04
CA GLU A 34 -9.34 5.14 -0.35
C GLU A 34 -8.57 5.58 0.89
N MET A 35 -7.39 6.15 0.67
CA MET A 35 -6.48 6.58 1.73
C MET A 35 -5.99 7.99 1.38
N HIS A 36 -6.42 8.97 2.17
CA HIS A 36 -6.13 10.38 2.01
C HIS A 36 -5.22 10.89 3.13
N ALA A 37 -4.55 12.02 2.89
CA ALA A 37 -3.71 12.68 3.90
C ALA A 37 -4.43 12.83 5.26
N GLY A 38 -3.80 12.32 6.32
CA GLY A 38 -4.35 12.27 7.68
C GLY A 38 -4.99 10.94 8.06
N ASP A 39 -5.28 10.05 7.11
CA ASP A 39 -5.90 8.76 7.41
C ASP A 39 -4.93 7.79 8.08
N LEU A 40 -5.43 7.06 9.08
CA LEU A 40 -4.85 5.79 9.51
C LEU A 40 -5.47 4.66 8.70
N PHE A 41 -4.65 3.71 8.26
CA PHE A 41 -5.12 2.59 7.47
C PHE A 41 -4.60 1.25 7.98
N TYR A 42 -5.40 0.22 7.75
CA TYR A 42 -5.00 -1.18 7.81
C TYR A 42 -5.36 -1.84 6.49
N ILE A 43 -4.39 -2.50 5.86
CA ILE A 43 -4.57 -3.28 4.64
C ILE A 43 -3.96 -4.67 4.87
N GLY A 44 -4.79 -5.70 4.84
CA GLY A 44 -4.36 -7.08 5.03
C GLY A 44 -3.73 -7.69 3.77
N PRO A 45 -3.27 -8.96 3.85
CA PRO A 45 -2.77 -9.70 2.70
C PRO A 45 -3.81 -9.84 1.57
N GLY A 46 -3.35 -10.05 0.35
CA GLY A 46 -4.18 -10.21 -0.83
C GLY A 46 -4.72 -8.87 -1.36
N HIS A 47 -3.85 -7.89 -1.58
CA HIS A 47 -4.25 -6.56 -2.05
C HIS A 47 -3.40 -6.01 -3.20
N ASP A 48 -3.98 -5.14 -4.02
CA ASP A 48 -3.25 -4.24 -4.91
C ASP A 48 -3.48 -2.79 -4.48
N SER A 49 -2.50 -1.92 -4.71
CA SER A 49 -2.57 -0.51 -4.29
C SER A 49 -1.84 0.39 -5.27
N TRP A 50 -2.42 1.56 -5.54
CA TRP A 50 -1.85 2.54 -6.48
C TRP A 50 -2.12 3.97 -6.00
N VAL A 51 -1.26 4.88 -6.46
CA VAL A 51 -1.47 6.33 -6.28
C VAL A 51 -2.60 6.76 -7.22
N VAL A 52 -3.50 7.60 -6.72
CA VAL A 52 -4.58 8.18 -7.52
C VAL A 52 -4.27 9.64 -7.80
N GLY A 53 -4.25 10.00 -9.08
CA GLY A 53 -3.78 11.30 -9.56
C GLY A 53 -2.25 11.34 -9.69
N ASP A 54 -1.73 12.57 -9.84
CA ASP A 54 -0.32 12.81 -10.18
C ASP A 54 0.50 13.34 -9.00
N GLU A 55 -0.14 13.59 -7.85
CA GLU A 55 0.53 14.10 -6.66
C GLU A 55 1.26 12.98 -5.90
N PRO A 56 2.47 13.23 -5.37
CA PRO A 56 3.20 12.23 -4.59
C PRO A 56 2.41 11.74 -3.36
N TYR A 57 2.24 10.42 -3.29
CA TYR A 57 1.72 9.75 -2.10
C TYR A 57 2.85 9.41 -1.13
N VAL A 58 2.71 9.84 0.12
CA VAL A 58 3.65 9.55 1.20
C VAL A 58 2.89 8.97 2.38
N SER A 59 3.31 7.79 2.85
CA SER A 59 2.77 7.15 4.05
C SER A 59 3.89 6.66 4.96
N LEU A 60 3.60 6.63 6.25
CA LEU A 60 4.39 5.92 7.25
C LEU A 60 3.77 4.56 7.48
N HIS A 61 4.58 3.50 7.42
CA HIS A 61 4.15 2.13 7.74
C HIS A 61 4.74 1.72 9.08
N PHE A 62 3.88 1.44 10.05
CA PHE A 62 4.26 0.97 11.38
C PHE A 62 4.43 -0.56 11.42
N LEU A 63 3.81 -1.27 10.48
CA LEU A 63 3.89 -2.72 10.25
C LEU A 63 3.96 -3.00 8.74
N GLY A 64 4.76 -3.98 8.33
CA GLY A 64 4.84 -4.43 6.93
C GLY A 64 5.96 -3.79 6.10
N ALA A 65 6.95 -3.16 6.73
CA ALA A 65 8.10 -2.55 6.07
C ALA A 65 9.38 -3.40 6.17
N GLU A 66 9.32 -4.59 6.78
CA GLU A 66 10.48 -5.39 7.17
C GLU A 66 11.31 -5.84 5.95
N ARG A 67 10.67 -5.97 4.79
CA ARG A 67 11.30 -6.33 3.50
C ARG A 67 11.18 -5.24 2.44
N TYR A 68 10.71 -4.05 2.80
CA TYR A 68 10.53 -2.98 1.83
C TYR A 68 11.88 -2.46 1.32
N ALA A 69 12.00 -2.31 -0.01
CA ALA A 69 13.19 -1.77 -0.68
C ALA A 69 14.52 -2.45 -0.29
N GLN A 70 14.49 -3.72 0.10
CA GLN A 70 15.73 -4.48 0.28
C GLN A 70 16.48 -4.55 -1.06
N PRO A 71 17.79 -4.29 -1.09
CA PRO A 71 18.57 -4.42 -2.30
C PRO A 71 18.54 -5.89 -2.77
N HIS A 72 18.24 -6.10 -4.06
CA HIS A 72 18.48 -7.38 -4.69
C HIS A 72 20.01 -7.59 -4.83
N PRO A 73 20.54 -8.80 -4.62
CA PRO A 73 21.93 -9.10 -4.93
C PRO A 73 22.23 -8.98 -6.44
#